data_AF-A0A950K375-F1
#
_entry.id   AF-A0A950K375-F1
#
_cell.length_a   1.000
_cell.length_b   1.000
_cell.length_c   1.000
_cell.angle_alpha   90.00
_cell.angle_beta   90.00
_cell.angle_gamma   90.00
#
_symmetry.space_group_name_H-M   'P 1'
#
loop_
_entity.id
_entity.type
_entity.pdbx_description
1 polymer ?
#
loop_
_entity_poly.entity_id
_entity_poly.type
_entity_poly.pdbx_seq_one_letter_code
_entity_poly.pdbx_strand_id
1 'polypeptide(L)'
;MDELPKRRIWLPSSGFLVFLGVGVVISALAIPGLRSSQRASNERSASTTLKTLTSAEADFRANDRDGNGVNDFWTGDVSGLYYVRPAGSGPEIKLIELDAANADARPLFPLAQGTMPKAGYSYKALDRDDSFKGSEGEYKRDTDKSGRKVHHEGKFGFCAFPKSDSEGKYVFYVNENNTIFREAGTKAKDAFPDDSSLKSYWSKID
;
A
#
# COMPACT_ATOMS: atom_id res chain seq x y z
N MET A 1 9.75 -7.12 69.77
CA MET A 1 10.60 -7.78 68.76
C MET A 1 9.65 -8.57 67.88
N ASP A 2 9.25 -7.99 66.76
CA ASP A 2 8.33 -8.64 65.83
C ASP A 2 9.11 -9.60 64.94
N GLU A 3 8.81 -10.90 65.03
CA GLU A 3 9.38 -11.93 64.17
C GLU A 3 8.91 -11.70 62.72
N LEU A 4 9.86 -11.46 61.82
CA LEU A 4 9.57 -11.34 60.40
C LEU A 4 9.06 -12.69 59.86
N PRO A 5 7.94 -12.69 59.10
CA PRO A 5 7.34 -13.93 58.60
C PRO A 5 8.28 -14.64 57.62
N LYS A 6 8.55 -15.90 57.93
CA LYS A 6 9.42 -16.80 57.16
C LYS A 6 8.80 -17.06 55.79
N ARG A 7 9.26 -16.35 54.76
CA ARG A 7 8.84 -16.56 53.37
C ARG A 7 9.19 -17.97 52.92
N ARG A 8 8.19 -18.83 52.74
CA ARG A 8 8.36 -20.14 52.09
C ARG A 8 8.61 -19.92 50.61
N ILE A 9 9.80 -20.28 50.16
CA ILE A 9 10.16 -20.30 48.75
C ILE A 9 9.40 -21.47 48.11
N TRP A 10 8.42 -21.17 47.27
CA TRP A 10 7.71 -22.18 46.49
C TRP A 10 8.61 -22.62 45.34
N LEU A 11 9.10 -23.87 45.42
CA LEU A 11 9.80 -24.49 44.32
C LEU A 11 8.75 -25.16 43.42
N PRO A 12 8.67 -24.81 42.12
CA PRO A 12 7.74 -25.45 41.20
C PRO A 12 8.01 -26.96 41.15
N SER A 13 6.94 -27.74 41.01
CA SER A 13 7.07 -29.18 40.83
C SER A 13 7.79 -29.51 39.53
N SER A 14 8.53 -30.62 39.51
CA SER A 14 9.27 -31.06 38.32
C SER A 14 8.38 -31.21 37.08
N GLY A 15 7.11 -31.60 37.26
CA GLY A 15 6.13 -31.66 36.18
C GLY A 15 5.84 -30.30 35.54
N PHE A 16 5.71 -29.24 36.35
CA PHE A 16 5.49 -27.88 35.85
C PHE A 16 6.66 -27.38 34.99
N LEU A 17 7.90 -27.68 35.40
CA LEU A 17 9.09 -27.33 34.62
C LEU A 17 9.16 -28.05 33.27
N VAL A 18 8.76 -29.33 33.21
CA VAL A 18 8.68 -30.09 31.96
C VAL A 18 7.61 -29.52 31.03
N PHE A 19 6.42 -29.20 31.54
CA PHE A 19 5.36 -28.59 30.73
C PHE A 19 5.76 -27.22 30.17
N LEU A 20 6.43 -26.37 30.97
CA LEU A 20 6.99 -25.12 30.49
C LEU A 20 8.04 -25.36 29.39
N GLY A 21 8.93 -26.34 29.58
CA GLY A 21 9.95 -26.69 28.60
C GLY A 21 9.35 -27.12 27.24
N VAL A 22 8.37 -28.03 27.26
CA VAL A 22 7.68 -28.50 26.05
C VAL A 22 6.90 -27.36 25.39
N GLY A 23 6.19 -26.54 26.17
CA GLY A 23 5.45 -25.39 25.66
C GLY A 23 6.34 -24.40 24.92
N VAL A 24 7.51 -24.08 25.48
CA VAL A 24 8.48 -23.17 24.85
C VAL A 24 8.99 -23.72 23.51
N VAL A 25 9.29 -25.02 23.42
CA VAL A 25 9.75 -25.65 22.17
C VAL A 25 8.67 -25.60 21.09
N ILE A 26 7.42 -25.93 21.43
CA ILE A 26 6.30 -25.91 20.47
C ILE A 26 6.05 -24.48 19.97
N SER A 27 6.03 -23.48 20.86
CA SER A 27 5.85 -22.08 20.47
C SER A 27 6.98 -21.59 19.56
N ALA A 28 8.23 -21.94 19.85
CA ALA A 28 9.37 -21.55 19.02
C ALA A 28 9.28 -22.08 17.58
N LEU A 29 8.73 -23.28 17.39
CA LEU A 29 8.55 -23.88 16.06
C LEU A 29 7.34 -23.29 15.30
N ALA A 30 6.28 -22.88 16.01
CA ALA A 30 5.06 -22.37 15.38
C ALA A 30 5.15 -20.89 14.94
N ILE A 31 5.86 -20.04 15.68
CA ILE A 31 5.92 -18.58 15.44
C ILE A 31 6.42 -18.21 14.03
N PRO A 32 7.48 -18.84 13.46
CA PRO A 32 7.94 -18.52 12.11
C PRO A 32 6.86 -18.73 11.04
N GLY A 33 6.06 -19.80 11.17
CA GLY A 33 4.96 -20.13 10.25
C GLY A 33 3.87 -19.05 10.27
N LEU A 34 3.47 -18.60 11.46
CA LEU A 34 2.47 -17.54 11.62
C LEU A 34 2.91 -16.23 10.96
N ARG A 35 4.16 -15.81 11.15
CA ARG A 35 4.71 -14.60 10.52
C ARG A 35 4.78 -14.72 8.99
N SER A 36 5.13 -15.90 8.48
CA SER A 36 5.12 -16.13 7.03
C SER A 36 3.71 -16.07 6.45
N SER A 37 2.72 -16.63 7.16
CA SER A 37 1.32 -16.60 6.76
C SER A 37 0.76 -15.17 6.75
N GLN A 38 1.03 -14.39 7.81
CA GLN A 38 0.59 -12.99 7.89
C GLN A 38 1.16 -12.16 6.73
N ARG A 39 2.46 -12.28 6.43
CA ARG A 39 3.07 -11.58 5.28
C ARG A 39 2.42 -11.95 3.96
N ALA A 40 2.18 -13.23 3.71
CA ALA A 40 1.51 -13.67 2.49
C ALA A 40 0.07 -13.12 2.40
N SER A 41 -0.63 -13.00 3.53
CA SER A 41 -1.95 -12.36 3.58
C SER A 41 -1.86 -10.86 3.28
N ASN A 42 -0.91 -10.15 3.87
CA ASN A 42 -0.65 -8.73 3.63
C ASN A 42 -0.35 -8.45 2.15
N GLU A 43 0.52 -9.25 1.54
CA GLU A 43 0.91 -9.16 0.12
C GLU A 43 -0.28 -9.38 -0.83
N ARG A 44 -1.17 -10.32 -0.51
CA ARG A 44 -2.43 -10.51 -1.27
C ARG A 44 -3.35 -9.31 -1.11
N SER A 45 -3.51 -8.80 0.12
CA SER A 45 -4.32 -7.60 0.38
C SER A 45 -3.81 -6.40 -0.42
N ALA A 46 -2.48 -6.19 -0.47
CA ALA A 46 -1.88 -5.11 -1.23
C ALA A 46 -2.19 -5.22 -2.74
N SER A 47 -2.03 -6.42 -3.30
CA SER A 47 -2.37 -6.69 -4.71
C SER A 47 -3.85 -6.44 -5.00
N THR A 48 -4.75 -6.85 -4.11
CA THR A 48 -6.19 -6.59 -4.24
C THR A 48 -6.49 -5.09 -4.20
N THR A 49 -5.91 -4.34 -3.27
CA THR A 49 -6.08 -2.88 -3.19
C THR A 49 -5.57 -2.18 -4.45
N LEU A 50 -4.46 -2.64 -5.05
CA LEU A 50 -4.01 -2.12 -6.34
C LEU A 50 -5.03 -2.34 -7.47
N LYS A 51 -5.74 -3.47 -7.50
CA LYS A 51 -6.84 -3.70 -8.46
C LYS A 51 -8.07 -2.83 -8.17
N THR A 52 -8.33 -2.53 -6.90
CA THR A 52 -9.36 -1.56 -6.52
C THR A 52 -9.00 -0.17 -7.02
N LEU A 53 -7.73 0.25 -6.91
CA LEU A 53 -7.26 1.53 -7.45
C LEU A 53 -7.40 1.61 -8.98
N THR A 54 -7.04 0.57 -9.72
CA THR A 54 -7.21 0.57 -11.19
C THR A 54 -8.69 0.66 -11.60
N SER A 55 -9.57 0.02 -10.83
CA SER A 55 -11.03 0.10 -11.06
C SER A 55 -11.58 1.49 -10.70
N ALA A 56 -11.07 2.10 -9.63
CA ALA A 56 -11.41 3.47 -9.24
C ALA A 56 -10.97 4.49 -10.29
N GLU A 57 -9.77 4.33 -10.88
CA GLU A 57 -9.30 5.17 -12.00
C GLU A 57 -10.18 5.04 -13.25
N ALA A 58 -10.58 3.81 -13.60
CA ALA A 58 -11.49 3.60 -14.72
C ALA A 58 -12.83 4.31 -14.50
N ASP A 59 -13.37 4.26 -13.28
CA ASP A 59 -14.60 4.97 -12.90
C ASP A 59 -14.42 6.49 -12.80
N PHE A 60 -13.25 6.96 -12.31
CA PHE A 60 -12.85 8.37 -12.27
C PHE A 60 -12.96 8.98 -13.66
N ARG A 61 -12.28 8.33 -14.61
CA ARG A 61 -12.20 8.76 -16.00
C ARG A 61 -13.52 8.65 -16.75
N ALA A 62 -14.24 7.54 -16.59
CA ALA A 62 -15.44 7.26 -17.37
C ALA A 62 -16.60 8.21 -17.02
N ASN A 63 -16.61 8.76 -15.81
CA ASN A 63 -17.70 9.57 -15.29
C ASN A 63 -17.28 11.00 -14.95
N ASP A 64 -16.08 11.45 -15.36
CA ASP A 64 -15.56 12.80 -15.05
C ASP A 64 -15.77 13.14 -13.57
N ARG A 65 -15.23 12.29 -12.68
CA ARG A 65 -15.60 12.31 -11.25
C ARG A 65 -15.20 13.59 -10.54
N ASP A 66 -14.22 14.33 -11.04
CA ASP A 66 -13.87 15.66 -10.53
C ASP A 66 -14.60 16.80 -11.26
N GLY A 67 -15.40 16.50 -12.29
CA GLY A 67 -16.26 17.45 -12.98
C GLY A 67 -15.48 18.53 -13.72
N ASN A 68 -14.27 18.22 -14.18
CA ASN A 68 -13.39 19.17 -14.86
C ASN A 68 -13.71 19.26 -16.37
N GLY A 69 -14.58 18.37 -16.89
CA GLY A 69 -14.99 18.31 -18.29
C GLY A 69 -14.03 17.55 -19.21
N VAL A 70 -13.05 16.84 -18.65
CA VAL A 70 -12.01 16.07 -19.35
C VAL A 70 -12.00 14.65 -18.80
N ASN A 71 -12.09 13.65 -19.69
CA ASN A 71 -11.99 12.24 -19.31
C ASN A 71 -10.53 11.84 -19.11
N ASP A 72 -9.93 12.25 -17.99
CA ASP A 72 -8.57 11.92 -17.57
C ASP A 72 -8.53 11.02 -16.32
N PHE A 73 -7.32 10.57 -15.97
CA PHE A 73 -7.04 9.80 -14.77
C PHE A 73 -6.51 10.70 -13.66
N TRP A 74 -6.75 10.33 -12.41
CA TRP A 74 -6.17 10.98 -11.25
C TRP A 74 -4.74 10.47 -11.01
N THR A 75 -3.76 11.36 -10.99
CA THR A 75 -2.35 11.02 -10.80
C THR A 75 -1.68 11.80 -9.68
N GLY A 76 -2.45 12.64 -8.98
CA GLY A 76 -1.97 13.46 -7.88
C GLY A 76 -1.40 12.62 -6.73
N ASP A 77 -2.22 11.72 -6.21
CA ASP A 77 -1.97 10.88 -5.04
C ASP A 77 -3.01 9.74 -4.94
N VAL A 78 -2.87 8.83 -3.97
CA VAL A 78 -3.87 7.76 -3.75
C VAL A 78 -5.08 8.28 -2.97
N SER A 79 -4.84 9.19 -2.03
CA SER A 79 -5.89 9.70 -1.13
C SER A 79 -6.95 10.53 -1.86
N GLY A 80 -6.59 11.17 -2.98
CA GLY A 80 -7.51 11.95 -3.79
C GLY A 80 -8.67 11.13 -4.36
N LEU A 81 -8.47 9.83 -4.64
CA LEU A 81 -9.55 8.92 -5.06
C LEU A 81 -10.64 8.73 -3.99
N TYR A 82 -10.39 9.18 -2.75
CA TYR A 82 -11.40 9.27 -1.71
C TYR A 82 -11.89 10.70 -1.50
N TYR A 83 -10.97 11.66 -1.36
CA TYR A 83 -11.24 12.99 -0.83
C TYR A 83 -11.46 14.09 -1.89
N VAL A 84 -11.16 13.85 -3.17
CA VAL A 84 -11.39 14.85 -4.23
C VAL A 84 -12.88 15.19 -4.28
N ARG A 85 -13.16 16.48 -4.46
CA ARG A 85 -14.52 17.00 -4.65
C ARG A 85 -14.69 17.47 -6.08
N PRO A 86 -15.84 17.16 -6.72
CA PRO A 86 -16.15 17.68 -8.03
C PRO A 86 -16.18 19.21 -8.07
N ALA A 87 -15.86 19.79 -9.22
CA ALA A 87 -16.06 21.21 -9.48
C ALA A 87 -17.52 21.60 -9.15
N GLY A 88 -17.69 22.66 -8.35
CA GLY A 88 -19.03 23.14 -8.00
C GLY A 88 -19.62 22.60 -6.69
N SER A 89 -18.79 22.20 -5.72
CA SER A 89 -19.16 21.90 -4.32
C SER A 89 -19.92 20.59 -4.06
N GLY A 90 -19.68 19.57 -4.87
CA GLY A 90 -20.20 18.22 -4.64
C GLY A 90 -19.60 17.50 -3.43
N PRO A 91 -20.19 16.37 -2.99
CA PRO A 91 -19.58 15.50 -2.00
C PRO A 91 -18.25 14.92 -2.53
N GLU A 92 -17.42 14.45 -1.60
CA GLU A 92 -16.20 13.72 -1.93
C GLU A 92 -16.53 12.44 -2.72
N ILE A 93 -15.70 12.09 -3.70
CA ILE A 93 -16.00 11.02 -4.68
C ILE A 93 -16.00 9.61 -4.08
N LYS A 94 -15.19 9.35 -3.04
CA LYS A 94 -15.17 8.08 -2.27
C LYS A 94 -15.12 6.81 -3.14
N LEU A 95 -14.22 6.77 -4.12
CA LEU A 95 -14.09 5.64 -5.05
C LEU A 95 -13.34 4.44 -4.45
N ILE A 96 -12.56 4.68 -3.41
CA ILE A 96 -11.83 3.67 -2.65
C ILE A 96 -12.30 3.65 -1.19
N GLU A 97 -11.89 2.65 -0.42
CA GLU A 97 -12.13 2.63 1.02
C GLU A 97 -11.21 3.60 1.78
N LEU A 98 -11.69 4.08 2.92
CA LEU A 98 -10.97 5.05 3.77
C LEU A 98 -9.58 4.54 4.20
N ASP A 99 -9.46 3.25 4.49
CA ASP A 99 -8.18 2.66 4.89
C ASP A 99 -7.12 2.71 3.78
N ALA A 100 -7.52 2.56 2.50
CA ALA A 100 -6.60 2.68 1.38
C ALA A 100 -6.18 4.13 1.17
N ALA A 101 -7.13 5.06 1.27
CA ALA A 101 -6.84 6.50 1.21
C ALA A 101 -5.89 6.94 2.33
N ASN A 102 -6.11 6.45 3.54
CA ASN A 102 -5.25 6.75 4.69
C ASN A 102 -3.86 6.10 4.59
N ALA A 103 -3.73 5.05 3.78
CA ALA A 103 -2.46 4.37 3.52
C ALA A 103 -1.62 5.03 2.42
N ASP A 104 -2.05 6.18 1.88
CA ASP A 104 -1.25 6.99 0.98
C ASP A 104 0.00 7.52 1.69
N ALA A 105 1.18 7.20 1.16
CA ALA A 105 2.46 7.62 1.69
C ALA A 105 2.83 9.06 1.31
N ARG A 106 2.17 9.66 0.31
CA ARG A 106 2.44 11.02 -0.16
C ARG A 106 1.14 11.71 -0.58
N PRO A 107 0.21 11.92 0.37
CA PRO A 107 -1.03 12.62 0.06
C PRO A 107 -0.74 14.08 -0.29
N LEU A 108 -1.45 14.63 -1.27
CA LEU A 108 -1.36 16.03 -1.67
C LEU A 108 -1.86 16.96 -0.56
N PHE A 109 -2.86 16.51 0.19
CA PHE A 109 -3.43 17.22 1.33
C PHE A 109 -3.16 16.44 2.62
N PRO A 110 -2.79 17.10 3.73
CA PRO A 110 -2.59 16.42 5.00
C PRO A 110 -3.83 15.65 5.45
N LEU A 111 -3.65 14.36 5.74
CA LEU A 111 -4.70 13.50 6.28
C LEU A 111 -4.89 13.76 7.78
N ALA A 112 -6.14 13.78 8.25
CA ALA A 112 -6.47 14.10 9.64
C ALA A 112 -5.78 13.18 10.66
N GLN A 113 -5.59 11.89 10.31
CA GLN A 113 -4.95 10.89 11.17
C GLN A 113 -3.48 10.63 10.79
N GLY A 114 -2.94 11.39 9.84
CA GLY A 114 -1.68 11.06 9.19
C GLY A 114 -1.78 9.81 8.32
N THR A 115 -0.64 9.30 7.88
CA THR A 115 -0.55 8.14 6.99
C THR A 115 -0.49 6.84 7.80
N MET A 116 -1.38 5.90 7.49
CA MET A 116 -1.52 4.63 8.21
C MET A 116 -1.56 3.45 7.23
N PRO A 117 -0.60 2.50 7.30
CA PRO A 117 -0.59 1.37 6.38
C PRO A 117 -1.83 0.50 6.50
N LYS A 118 -2.39 0.09 5.36
CA LYS A 118 -3.46 -0.90 5.28
C LYS A 118 -2.84 -2.29 5.16
N ALA A 119 -3.13 -3.17 6.12
CA ALA A 119 -2.57 -4.52 6.18
C ALA A 119 -1.03 -4.55 6.04
N GLY A 120 -0.34 -3.61 6.71
CA GLY A 120 1.12 -3.51 6.69
C GLY A 120 1.72 -2.84 5.45
N TYR A 121 0.89 -2.42 4.48
CA TYR A 121 1.32 -1.79 3.23
C TYR A 121 0.90 -0.32 3.13
N SER A 122 1.79 0.50 2.57
CA SER A 122 1.50 1.88 2.16
C SER A 122 1.43 1.94 0.63
N TYR A 123 0.74 2.94 0.11
CA TYR A 123 0.47 3.11 -1.31
C TYR A 123 0.94 4.48 -1.76
N LYS A 124 1.25 4.60 -3.06
CA LYS A 124 1.72 5.86 -3.61
C LYS A 124 1.41 5.94 -5.10
N ALA A 125 0.99 7.11 -5.56
CA ALA A 125 0.97 7.46 -6.98
C ALA A 125 2.40 7.68 -7.48
N LEU A 126 2.76 6.99 -8.55
CA LEU A 126 4.05 7.13 -9.24
C LEU A 126 4.11 8.49 -9.93
N ASP A 127 5.31 9.04 -10.09
CA ASP A 127 5.53 10.32 -10.76
C ASP A 127 5.73 10.17 -12.28
N ARG A 128 6.26 9.03 -12.71
CA ARG A 128 6.59 8.80 -14.13
C ARG A 128 6.62 7.33 -14.55
N ASP A 129 6.63 7.09 -15.85
CA ASP A 129 6.88 5.83 -16.53
C ASP A 129 8.25 5.87 -17.24
N ASP A 130 9.18 5.00 -16.82
CA ASP A 130 10.53 4.96 -17.38
C ASP A 130 10.62 4.26 -18.74
N SER A 131 9.52 3.66 -19.21
CA SER A 131 9.42 3.15 -20.59
C SER A 131 9.47 4.28 -21.63
N PHE A 132 9.21 5.52 -21.21
CA PHE A 132 9.18 6.71 -22.05
C PHE A 132 10.25 7.73 -21.63
N LYS A 133 10.76 8.50 -22.60
CA LYS A 133 11.78 9.54 -22.36
C LYS A 133 11.15 10.91 -22.23
N GLY A 134 11.79 11.78 -21.45
CA GLY A 134 11.35 13.16 -21.26
C GLY A 134 9.99 13.29 -20.60
N SER A 135 9.22 14.30 -20.98
CA SER A 135 7.90 14.61 -20.42
C SER A 135 6.81 13.59 -20.80
N GLU A 136 7.06 12.73 -21.81
CA GLU A 136 6.09 11.70 -22.21
C GLU A 136 5.88 10.64 -21.11
N GLY A 137 6.89 10.43 -20.27
CA GLY A 137 6.81 9.54 -19.12
C GLY A 137 6.12 10.17 -17.90
N GLU A 138 5.96 11.49 -17.82
CA GLU A 138 5.37 12.12 -16.63
C GLU A 138 3.88 11.81 -16.51
N TYR A 139 3.49 11.22 -15.37
CA TYR A 139 2.07 10.98 -15.04
C TYR A 139 1.36 12.24 -14.59
N LYS A 140 2.07 13.21 -14.00
CA LYS A 140 1.45 14.43 -13.46
C LYS A 140 1.40 15.54 -14.52
N ARG A 141 0.23 15.73 -15.13
CA ARG A 141 -0.03 16.75 -16.15
C ARG A 141 -1.22 17.64 -15.78
N ASP A 142 -1.24 18.81 -16.41
CA ASP A 142 -2.33 19.78 -16.33
C ASP A 142 -3.18 19.63 -17.60
N THR A 143 -4.20 18.79 -17.51
CA THR A 143 -5.11 18.42 -18.61
C THR A 143 -6.31 19.37 -18.71
N ASP A 144 -6.73 19.93 -17.57
CA ASP A 144 -7.89 20.83 -17.44
C ASP A 144 -7.51 22.32 -17.53
N LYS A 145 -6.22 22.63 -17.71
CA LYS A 145 -5.65 24.00 -17.71
C LYS A 145 -5.89 24.74 -16.39
N SER A 146 -6.08 24.01 -15.28
CA SER A 146 -6.20 24.59 -13.95
C SER A 146 -4.86 25.06 -13.38
N GLY A 147 -3.74 24.71 -14.02
CA GLY A 147 -2.39 24.93 -13.51
C GLY A 147 -1.95 23.86 -12.52
N ARG A 148 -2.80 22.85 -12.22
CA ARG A 148 -2.48 21.76 -11.30
C ARG A 148 -2.08 20.52 -12.08
N LYS A 149 -0.86 20.03 -11.81
CA LYS A 149 -0.35 18.80 -12.42
C LYS A 149 -0.76 17.56 -11.61
N VAL A 150 -2.03 17.18 -11.69
CA VAL A 150 -2.60 16.07 -10.91
C VAL A 150 -3.41 15.08 -11.74
N HIS A 151 -3.41 15.24 -13.06
CA HIS A 151 -4.18 14.41 -13.98
C HIS A 151 -3.32 13.88 -15.15
N HIS A 152 -3.86 12.91 -15.88
CA HIS A 152 -3.27 12.45 -17.14
C HIS A 152 -4.33 11.85 -18.08
N GLU A 153 -4.30 12.21 -19.36
CA GLU A 153 -5.36 11.81 -20.32
C GLU A 153 -5.43 10.30 -20.63
N GLY A 154 -4.36 9.55 -20.34
CA GLY A 154 -4.26 8.16 -20.79
C GLY A 154 -3.37 7.20 -20.02
N LYS A 155 -2.79 7.60 -18.89
CA LYS A 155 -1.83 6.78 -18.15
C LYS A 155 -1.94 7.07 -16.66
N PHE A 156 -1.66 6.09 -15.84
CA PHE A 156 -1.47 6.29 -14.39
C PHE A 156 -0.56 5.19 -13.87
N GLY A 157 -0.06 5.35 -12.65
CA GLY A 157 0.76 4.33 -12.02
C GLY A 157 0.66 4.42 -10.51
N PHE A 158 0.51 3.26 -9.88
CA PHE A 158 0.54 3.14 -8.41
C PHE A 158 1.55 2.09 -7.99
N CYS A 159 2.09 2.25 -6.79
CA CYS A 159 2.83 1.20 -6.12
C CYS A 159 2.33 0.96 -4.69
N ALA A 160 2.49 -0.27 -4.23
CA ALA A 160 2.25 -0.69 -2.86
C ALA A 160 3.54 -1.27 -2.28
N PHE A 161 3.97 -0.78 -1.12
CA PHE A 161 5.21 -1.19 -0.47
C PHE A 161 4.99 -1.46 1.02
N PRO A 162 5.66 -2.47 1.59
CA PRO A 162 5.47 -2.81 2.99
C PRO A 162 6.12 -1.75 3.88
N LYS A 163 5.52 -1.45 5.03
CA LYS A 163 6.09 -0.52 6.02
C LYS A 163 7.42 -1.04 6.60
N SER A 164 7.61 -2.36 6.62
CA SER A 164 8.85 -3.00 7.07
C SER A 164 8.98 -4.42 6.52
N ASP A 165 10.16 -5.01 6.60
CA ASP A 165 10.46 -6.38 6.14
C ASP A 165 9.64 -7.47 6.86
N SER A 166 9.09 -7.17 8.04
CA SER A 166 8.19 -8.08 8.76
C SER A 166 6.76 -8.04 8.23
N GLU A 167 6.36 -6.96 7.53
CA GLU A 167 5.02 -6.81 6.95
C GLU A 167 4.91 -7.39 5.54
N GLY A 168 6.01 -7.41 4.79
CA GLY A 168 6.07 -7.95 3.43
C GLY A 168 7.47 -7.92 2.84
N LYS A 169 7.68 -8.65 1.74
CA LYS A 169 8.99 -8.76 1.07
C LYS A 169 9.04 -8.14 -0.32
N TYR A 170 7.88 -7.73 -0.84
CA TYR A 170 7.75 -7.28 -2.20
C TYR A 170 7.11 -5.90 -2.26
N VAL A 171 7.57 -5.11 -3.23
CA VAL A 171 6.90 -3.91 -3.70
C VAL A 171 6.13 -4.27 -4.97
N PHE A 172 4.87 -3.85 -5.03
CA PHE A 172 3.97 -4.12 -6.13
C PHE A 172 3.70 -2.84 -6.92
N TYR A 173 3.54 -2.96 -8.24
CA TYR A 173 3.34 -1.86 -9.15
C TYR A 173 2.21 -2.23 -10.11
N VAL A 174 1.38 -1.25 -10.44
CA VAL A 174 0.28 -1.40 -11.39
C VAL A 174 0.16 -0.13 -12.23
N ASN A 175 -0.28 -0.27 -13.47
CA ASN A 175 -0.53 0.83 -14.40
C ASN A 175 -1.90 0.66 -15.08
N GLU A 176 -2.17 1.46 -16.12
CA GLU A 176 -3.43 1.46 -16.88
C GLU A 176 -3.78 0.12 -17.54
N ASN A 177 -2.82 -0.79 -17.70
CA ASN A 177 -3.05 -2.12 -18.25
C ASN A 177 -3.56 -3.13 -17.20
N ASN A 178 -3.82 -2.69 -15.97
CA ASN A 178 -4.27 -3.52 -14.85
C ASN A 178 -3.39 -4.76 -14.58
N THR A 179 -2.13 -4.70 -14.99
CA THR A 179 -1.15 -5.77 -14.79
C THR A 179 -0.31 -5.47 -13.56
N ILE A 180 -0.26 -6.42 -12.62
CA ILE A 180 0.53 -6.25 -11.40
C ILE A 180 1.91 -6.87 -11.57
N PHE A 181 2.92 -6.05 -11.34
CA PHE A 181 4.33 -6.44 -11.28
C PHE A 181 4.80 -6.41 -9.83
N ARG A 182 5.72 -7.30 -9.45
CA ARG A 182 6.41 -7.24 -8.16
C ARG A 182 7.92 -7.31 -8.28
N GLU A 183 8.59 -6.65 -7.36
CA GLU A 183 10.05 -6.68 -7.16
C GLU A 183 10.34 -6.96 -5.68
N ALA A 184 11.42 -7.71 -5.42
CA ALA A 184 11.87 -7.94 -4.05
C ALA A 184 12.41 -6.65 -3.42
N GLY A 185 11.97 -6.35 -2.21
CA GLY A 185 12.38 -5.17 -1.46
C GLY A 185 11.22 -4.51 -0.72
N THR A 186 11.53 -3.41 -0.04
CA THR A 186 10.57 -2.67 0.80
C THR A 186 10.51 -1.18 0.48
N LYS A 187 11.32 -0.71 -0.47
CA LYS A 187 11.38 0.70 -0.87
C LYS A 187 10.60 0.92 -2.16
N ALA A 188 9.60 1.80 -2.11
CA ALA A 188 8.95 2.28 -3.31
C ALA A 188 9.91 3.08 -4.19
N LYS A 189 9.75 2.91 -5.51
CA LYS A 189 10.33 3.79 -6.52
C LYS A 189 9.32 4.86 -6.90
N ASP A 190 9.81 5.95 -7.47
CA ASP A 190 9.00 7.06 -7.97
C ASP A 190 8.52 6.82 -9.41
N ALA A 191 9.11 5.85 -10.10
CA ALA A 191 8.84 5.55 -11.49
C ALA A 191 8.33 4.13 -11.68
N PHE A 192 7.47 3.95 -12.68
CA PHE A 192 7.13 2.64 -13.21
C PHE A 192 8.35 2.10 -14.01
N PRO A 193 8.77 0.86 -13.77
CA PRO A 193 9.97 0.31 -14.39
C PRO A 193 9.82 0.16 -15.91
N ASP A 194 10.91 0.38 -16.64
CA ASP A 194 10.95 0.09 -18.08
C ASP A 194 10.85 -1.41 -18.41
N ASP A 195 10.54 -1.73 -19.66
CA ASP A 195 10.40 -3.11 -20.16
C ASP A 195 11.64 -3.99 -19.91
N SER A 196 12.83 -3.40 -19.93
CA SER A 196 14.08 -4.14 -19.73
C SER A 196 14.26 -4.56 -18.27
N SER A 197 13.87 -3.66 -17.37
CA SER A 197 13.83 -3.87 -15.92
C SER A 197 12.79 -4.92 -15.59
N LEU A 198 11.58 -4.82 -16.16
CA LEU A 198 10.49 -5.79 -15.97
C LEU A 198 10.90 -7.22 -16.33
N LYS A 199 11.61 -7.42 -17.44
CA LYS A 199 12.05 -8.76 -17.87
C LYS A 199 13.12 -9.39 -16.97
N SER A 200 13.94 -8.56 -16.31
CA SER A 200 15.12 -9.03 -15.58
C SER A 200 14.86 -9.29 -14.10
N TYR A 201 14.02 -8.49 -13.45
CA TYR A 201 13.85 -8.54 -11.99
C TYR A 201 12.43 -8.80 -11.50
N TRP A 202 11.45 -8.86 -12.41
CA TRP A 202 10.03 -8.81 -12.04
C TRP A 202 9.29 -10.07 -12.42
N SER A 203 8.36 -10.45 -11.55
CA SER A 203 7.39 -11.51 -11.86
C SER A 203 6.02 -10.88 -12.07
N LYS A 204 5.40 -11.17 -13.21
CA LYS A 204 3.97 -10.91 -13.43
C LYS A 204 3.16 -11.84 -12.53
N ILE A 205 2.17 -11.30 -11.82
CA ILE A 205 1.32 -12.09 -10.91
C ILE A 205 -0.04 -12.38 -11.52
N ASP A 206 -0.59 -11.45 -12.31
CA ASP A 206 -1.86 -11.56 -13.03
C ASP A 206 -1.83 -10.68 -14.29
#